data_AF-A0A3A4NZG7-F1
#
_entry.id   AF-A0A3A4NZG7-F1
#
_cell.length_a   1.000
_cell.length_b   1.000
_cell.length_c   1.000
_cell.angle_alpha   90.00
_cell.angle_beta   90.00
_cell.angle_gamma   90.00
#
_symmetry.space_group_name_H-M   'P 1'
#
loop_
_entity.id
_entity.type
_entity.pdbx_description
1 polymer ?
#
loop_
_entity_poly.entity_id
_entity_poly.type
_entity_poly.pdbx_seq_one_letter_code
_entity_poly.pdbx_strand_id
1 'polypeptide(L)'
;MPAKATGKRGKTTRKKQSAAKEEKWTWMDVLRTPILASVGAFSIAEEGIEKFVREIIERGEASEKEGKKIVDDFRKRAQRNRRDLEKGIDDRIEKTLRSFRLPTKADIQALEKKLDQLEKKVNRVSGKAAKK
;
A
#
# COMPACT_ATOMS: atom_id res chain seq x y z
N MET A 1 21.70 -63.58 -10.08
CA MET A 1 21.62 -62.14 -10.45
C MET A 1 22.55 -61.89 -11.62
N PRO A 2 22.37 -60.82 -12.42
CA PRO A 2 21.17 -59.99 -12.57
C PRO A 2 20.12 -60.81 -13.38
N ALA A 3 19.25 -60.34 -14.30
CA ALA A 3 18.78 -59.00 -14.71
C ALA A 3 17.29 -59.09 -15.16
N LYS A 4 16.63 -57.94 -15.36
CA LYS A 4 15.39 -57.79 -16.13
C LYS A 4 15.42 -56.46 -16.90
N ALA A 5 15.16 -56.49 -18.21
CA ALA A 5 15.14 -55.29 -19.04
C ALA A 5 13.73 -54.98 -19.58
N THR A 6 13.26 -53.77 -19.25
CA THR A 6 12.49 -52.84 -20.11
C THR A 6 11.21 -53.30 -20.83
N GLY A 7 10.08 -52.68 -20.49
CA GLY A 7 8.86 -52.63 -21.31
C GLY A 7 8.04 -51.36 -21.04
N LYS A 8 8.15 -50.34 -21.89
CA LYS A 8 7.53 -49.01 -21.69
C LYS A 8 5.99 -49.03 -21.80
N ARG A 9 5.30 -48.52 -20.78
CA ARG A 9 4.06 -47.72 -20.84
C ARG A 9 4.13 -46.70 -19.69
N GLY A 10 3.68 -45.47 -19.76
CA GLY A 10 3.02 -44.67 -20.80
C GLY A 10 2.66 -43.34 -20.13
N LYS A 11 3.05 -42.20 -20.70
CA LYS A 11 2.99 -40.89 -20.02
C LYS A 11 1.53 -40.43 -19.83
N THR A 12 1.17 -39.97 -18.62
CA THR A 12 0.23 -38.89 -18.22
C THR A 12 0.12 -39.04 -16.69
N THR A 13 0.45 -38.06 -15.84
CA THR A 13 0.01 -36.66 -15.85
C THR A 13 1.16 -35.65 -15.79
N ARG A 14 0.93 -34.46 -16.37
CA ARG A 14 1.87 -33.34 -16.50
C ARG A 14 1.37 -32.16 -15.65
N LYS A 15 2.28 -31.24 -15.30
CA LYS A 15 2.12 -30.03 -14.46
C LYS A 15 2.07 -30.31 -12.95
N LYS A 16 2.99 -29.81 -12.11
CA LYS A 16 3.60 -28.46 -11.97
C LYS A 16 2.72 -27.51 -11.15
N GLN A 17 2.84 -27.62 -9.83
CA GLN A 17 2.74 -26.56 -8.81
C GLN A 17 3.29 -27.15 -7.50
N SER A 18 4.60 -27.30 -7.32
CA SER A 18 5.62 -26.28 -7.05
C SER A 18 5.35 -25.45 -5.79
N ALA A 19 6.20 -25.68 -4.78
CA ALA A 19 6.34 -24.90 -3.55
C ALA A 19 5.09 -24.79 -2.67
N ALA A 20 5.11 -25.56 -1.58
CA ALA A 20 4.77 -24.98 -0.28
C ALA A 20 5.72 -23.80 -0.06
N LYS A 21 5.30 -22.62 -0.54
CA LYS A 21 6.00 -21.37 -0.34
C LYS A 21 5.91 -21.09 1.14
N GLU A 22 7.06 -20.98 1.83
CA GLU A 22 7.08 -20.52 3.22
C GLU A 22 6.18 -19.29 3.32
N GLU A 23 5.17 -19.33 4.19
CA GLU A 23 4.42 -18.14 4.57
C GLU A 23 5.31 -17.26 5.45
N LYS A 24 6.36 -16.73 4.83
CA LYS A 24 7.00 -15.50 5.25
C LYS A 24 5.93 -14.43 5.08
N TRP A 25 5.14 -14.25 6.12
CA TRP A 25 4.17 -13.18 6.24
C TRP A 25 4.97 -11.88 6.24
N THR A 26 5.21 -11.33 5.04
CA THR A 26 6.02 -10.14 4.89
C THR A 26 5.29 -9.05 5.66
N TRP A 27 5.95 -8.38 6.60
CA TRP A 27 5.35 -7.26 7.34
C TRP A 27 4.77 -6.18 6.41
N MET A 28 5.28 -6.10 5.17
CA MET A 28 4.75 -5.31 4.06
C MET A 28 3.32 -5.72 3.64
N ASP A 29 3.00 -7.00 3.61
CA ASP A 29 1.70 -7.51 3.14
C ASP A 29 0.61 -7.27 4.19
N VAL A 30 0.99 -7.27 5.47
CA VAL A 30 0.17 -6.83 6.62
C VAL A 30 -0.29 -5.38 6.46
N LEU A 31 0.58 -4.51 5.94
CA LEU A 31 0.28 -3.10 5.69
C LEU A 31 -0.47 -2.89 4.37
N ARG A 32 -0.13 -3.64 3.31
CA ARG A 32 -0.75 -3.49 1.98
C ARG A 32 -2.17 -4.02 1.91
N THR A 33 -2.47 -5.16 2.55
CA THR A 33 -3.79 -5.81 2.50
C THR A 33 -4.93 -4.87 2.93
N PRO A 34 -4.89 -4.19 4.10
CA PRO A 34 -5.96 -3.28 4.49
C PRO A 34 -6.06 -2.03 3.60
N ILE A 35 -4.95 -1.55 3.02
CA ILE A 35 -4.95 -0.41 2.08
C ILE A 35 -5.62 -0.80 0.76
N LEU A 36 -5.33 -1.98 0.22
CA LEU A 36 -5.97 -2.49 -1.00
C LEU A 36 -7.46 -2.80 -0.77
N ALA A 37 -7.80 -3.37 0.38
CA ALA A 37 -9.19 -3.64 0.76
C ALA A 37 -10.01 -2.35 0.95
N SER A 38 -9.43 -1.29 1.52
CA SER A 38 -10.16 -0.02 1.73
C SER A 38 -10.45 0.72 0.42
N VAL A 39 -9.54 0.66 -0.56
CA VAL A 39 -9.79 1.19 -1.92
C VAL A 39 -10.95 0.44 -2.59
N GLY A 40 -10.98 -0.89 -2.49
CA GLY A 40 -12.10 -1.69 -3.02
C GLY A 40 -13.43 -1.39 -2.33
N ALA A 41 -13.44 -1.25 -1.01
CA ALA A 41 -14.63 -0.90 -0.24
C ALA A 41 -15.18 0.50 -0.59
N PHE A 42 -14.29 1.47 -0.88
CA PHE A 42 -14.71 2.82 -1.28
C PHE A 42 -15.44 2.84 -2.62
N SER A 43 -14.95 2.10 -3.63
CA SER A 43 -15.62 2.00 -4.94
C SER A 43 -17.02 1.40 -4.83
N ILE A 44 -17.17 0.34 -4.02
CA ILE A 44 -18.48 -0.29 -3.76
C ILE A 44 -19.45 0.71 -3.09
N ALA A 45 -18.94 1.58 -2.20
CA ALA A 45 -19.74 2.59 -1.54
C ALA A 45 -20.20 3.72 -2.48
N GLU A 46 -19.34 4.23 -3.39
CA GLU A 46 -19.77 5.20 -4.41
C GLU A 46 -20.83 4.58 -5.35
N GLU A 47 -20.60 3.37 -5.85
CA GLU A 47 -21.59 2.65 -6.67
C GLU A 47 -22.93 2.44 -5.96
N GLY A 48 -22.89 2.08 -4.67
CA GLY A 48 -24.08 1.84 -3.86
C GLY A 48 -24.94 3.10 -3.69
N ILE A 49 -24.31 4.25 -3.46
CA ILE A 49 -25.00 5.54 -3.31
C ILE A 49 -25.65 5.97 -4.63
N GLU A 50 -24.95 5.83 -5.76
CA GLU A 50 -25.57 6.15 -7.04
C GLU A 50 -26.73 5.20 -7.40
N LYS A 51 -26.61 3.90 -7.09
CA LYS A 51 -27.69 2.91 -7.31
C LYS A 51 -28.91 3.24 -6.44
N PHE A 52 -28.72 3.52 -5.16
CA PHE A 52 -29.79 3.93 -4.24
C PHE A 52 -30.51 5.21 -4.71
N VAL A 53 -29.75 6.20 -5.16
CA VAL A 53 -30.32 7.45 -5.72
C VAL A 53 -31.10 7.17 -7.01
N ARG A 54 -30.62 6.30 -7.89
CA ARG A 54 -31.36 5.88 -9.11
C ARG A 54 -32.67 5.19 -8.75
N GLU A 55 -32.66 4.28 -7.77
CA GLU A 55 -33.86 3.58 -7.30
C GLU A 55 -34.94 4.55 -6.74
N ILE A 56 -34.53 5.58 -5.97
CA ILE A 56 -35.46 6.61 -5.48
C ILE A 56 -36.08 7.42 -6.63
N ILE A 57 -35.29 7.74 -7.67
CA ILE A 57 -35.80 8.43 -8.88
C ILE A 57 -36.76 7.53 -9.66
N GLU A 58 -36.41 6.26 -9.88
CA GLU A 58 -37.23 5.28 -10.60
C GLU A 58 -38.56 4.99 -9.88
N ARG A 59 -38.55 4.99 -8.55
CA ARG A 59 -39.77 4.89 -7.71
C ARG A 59 -40.59 6.18 -7.65
N GLY A 60 -40.14 7.26 -8.29
CA GLY A 60 -40.82 8.56 -8.33
C GLY A 60 -40.75 9.36 -7.04
N GLU A 61 -39.91 8.94 -6.07
CA GLU A 61 -39.79 9.57 -4.75
C GLU A 61 -38.85 10.79 -4.75
N ALA A 62 -38.04 10.98 -5.80
CA ALA A 62 -37.23 12.18 -6.01
C ALA A 62 -37.06 12.51 -7.51
N SER A 63 -36.80 13.78 -7.83
CA SER A 63 -36.43 14.17 -9.19
C SER A 63 -34.96 13.86 -9.51
N GLU A 64 -34.63 13.71 -10.80
CA GLU A 64 -33.24 13.61 -11.27
C GLU A 64 -32.32 14.71 -10.72
N LYS A 65 -32.87 15.93 -10.56
CA LYS A 65 -32.12 17.10 -10.07
C LYS A 65 -31.75 16.94 -8.61
N GLU A 66 -32.67 16.41 -7.79
CA GLU A 66 -32.42 16.14 -6.37
C GLU A 66 -31.44 14.98 -6.20
N GLY A 67 -31.61 13.89 -6.96
CA GLY A 67 -30.67 12.77 -6.92
C GLY A 67 -29.24 13.17 -7.31
N LYS A 68 -29.06 13.90 -8.42
CA LYS A 68 -27.75 14.45 -8.81
C LYS A 68 -27.14 15.34 -7.72
N LYS A 69 -27.97 16.14 -7.03
CA LYS A 69 -27.54 17.00 -5.92
C LYS A 69 -27.11 16.18 -4.69
N ILE A 70 -27.80 15.10 -4.36
CA ILE A 70 -27.44 14.20 -3.24
C ILE A 70 -26.07 13.54 -3.49
N VAL A 71 -25.83 13.04 -4.70
CA VAL A 71 -24.53 12.42 -5.07
C VAL A 71 -23.40 13.44 -5.01
N ASP A 72 -23.60 14.65 -5.55
CA ASP A 72 -22.59 15.73 -5.53
C ASP A 72 -22.31 16.24 -4.10
N ASP A 73 -23.33 16.42 -3.26
CA ASP A 73 -23.17 16.78 -1.86
C ASP A 73 -22.44 15.68 -1.06
N PHE A 74 -22.75 14.40 -1.31
CA PHE A 74 -22.01 13.29 -0.72
C PHE A 74 -20.54 13.35 -1.12
N ARG A 75 -20.24 13.51 -2.41
CA ARG A 75 -18.86 13.58 -2.94
C ARG A 75 -18.09 14.77 -2.35
N LYS A 76 -18.72 15.94 -2.21
CA LYS A 76 -18.16 17.14 -1.58
C LYS A 76 -17.93 17.00 -0.07
N ARG A 77 -18.75 16.20 0.63
CA ARG A 77 -18.52 15.86 2.05
C ARG A 77 -17.39 14.84 2.19
N ALA A 78 -17.40 13.79 1.35
CA ALA A 78 -16.36 12.77 1.31
C ALA A 78 -14.96 13.36 1.06
N GLN A 79 -14.82 14.28 0.09
CA GLN A 79 -13.53 14.97 -0.16
C GLN A 79 -13.05 15.81 1.03
N ARG A 80 -13.95 16.48 1.76
CA ARG A 80 -13.59 17.25 2.96
C ARG A 80 -13.15 16.32 4.09
N ASN A 81 -14.00 15.38 4.48
CA ASN A 81 -13.69 14.39 5.51
C ASN A 81 -12.40 13.60 5.20
N ARG A 82 -12.13 13.30 3.92
CA ARG A 82 -10.90 12.63 3.51
C ARG A 82 -9.65 13.44 3.85
N ARG A 83 -9.63 14.76 3.61
CA ARG A 83 -8.46 15.61 3.94
C ARG A 83 -8.21 15.70 5.44
N ASP A 84 -9.29 15.77 6.22
CA ASP A 84 -9.18 15.85 7.69
C ASP A 84 -8.79 14.48 8.29
N LEU A 85 -9.25 13.37 7.70
CA LEU A 85 -8.78 12.02 7.99
C LEU A 85 -7.31 11.82 7.62
N GLU A 86 -6.87 12.23 6.41
CA GLU A 86 -5.47 12.11 5.96
C GLU A 86 -4.53 12.80 6.98
N LYS A 87 -4.81 14.05 7.36
CA LYS A 87 -4.05 14.75 8.41
C LYS A 87 -4.08 14.04 9.76
N GLY A 88 -5.27 13.61 10.21
CA GLY A 88 -5.43 12.92 11.49
C GLY A 88 -4.76 11.54 11.54
N ILE A 89 -4.59 10.89 10.38
CA ILE A 89 -3.85 9.64 10.21
C ILE A 89 -2.35 9.93 10.23
N ASP A 90 -1.86 10.92 9.47
CA ASP A 90 -0.45 11.31 9.43
C ASP A 90 0.04 11.69 10.84
N ASP A 91 -0.69 12.55 11.57
CA ASP A 91 -0.40 12.92 12.96
C ASP A 91 -0.30 11.71 13.90
N ARG A 92 -1.18 10.70 13.71
CA ARG A 92 -1.21 9.48 14.53
C ARG A 92 -0.05 8.55 14.17
N ILE A 93 0.26 8.40 12.89
CA ILE A 93 1.41 7.62 12.41
C ILE A 93 2.70 8.25 12.93
N GLU A 94 2.87 9.56 12.79
CA GLU A 94 4.06 10.28 13.28
C GLU A 94 4.23 10.15 14.79
N LYS A 95 3.16 10.37 15.58
CA LYS A 95 3.19 10.16 17.04
C LYS A 95 3.55 8.72 17.42
N THR A 96 3.02 7.74 16.69
CA THR A 96 3.31 6.32 16.93
C THR A 96 4.77 6.00 16.62
N LEU A 97 5.28 6.41 15.45
CA LEU A 97 6.67 6.21 15.05
C LEU A 97 7.65 6.86 16.05
N ARG A 98 7.36 8.10 16.48
CA ARG A 98 8.12 8.79 17.53
C ARG A 98 8.11 8.03 18.86
N SER A 99 6.97 7.50 19.29
CA SER A 99 6.82 6.72 20.53
C SER A 99 7.65 5.42 20.49
N PHE A 100 7.67 4.72 19.35
CA PHE A 100 8.50 3.53 19.15
C PHE A 100 9.97 3.82 18.79
N ARG A 101 10.40 5.10 18.82
CA ARG A 101 11.74 5.56 18.40
C ARG A 101 12.13 5.13 16.97
N LEU A 102 11.15 4.93 16.10
CA LEU A 102 11.36 4.53 14.71
C LEU A 102 11.58 5.78 13.84
N PRO A 103 12.78 5.99 13.26
CA PRO A 103 13.02 7.11 12.36
C PRO A 103 12.25 6.92 11.05
N THR A 104 11.80 8.03 10.46
CA THR A 104 11.15 8.01 9.14
C THR A 104 12.18 7.81 8.03
N LYS A 105 11.71 7.48 6.81
CA LYS A 105 12.57 7.44 5.63
C LYS A 105 13.26 8.80 5.34
N ALA A 106 12.60 9.91 5.66
CA ALA A 106 13.17 11.24 5.50
C ALA A 106 14.34 11.48 6.47
N ASP A 107 14.22 11.02 7.72
CA ASP A 107 15.30 11.10 8.72
C ASP A 107 16.53 10.31 8.29
N ILE A 108 16.33 9.10 7.75
CA ILE A 108 17.42 8.26 7.21
C ILE A 108 18.15 8.98 6.08
N GLN A 109 17.43 9.57 5.12
CA GLN A 109 18.04 10.33 4.02
C GLN A 109 18.73 11.63 4.48
N ALA A 110 18.23 12.26 5.55
CA ALA A 110 18.88 13.42 6.16
C ALA A 110 20.18 13.03 6.89
N LEU A 111 20.23 11.85 7.51
CA LEU A 111 21.44 11.29 8.11
C LEU A 111 22.47 10.89 7.03
N GLU A 112 22.04 10.23 5.96
CA GLU A 112 22.87 9.87 4.80
C GLU A 112 23.57 11.11 4.21
N LYS A 113 22.82 12.19 3.93
CA LYS A 113 23.39 13.47 3.46
C LYS A 113 24.37 14.11 4.44
N LYS A 114 24.14 13.98 5.76
CA LYS A 114 25.08 14.48 6.78
C LYS A 114 26.35 13.63 6.81
N LEU A 115 26.24 12.32 6.67
CA LEU A 115 27.37 11.40 6.61
C LEU A 115 28.27 11.73 5.41
N ASP A 116 27.67 11.87 4.23
CA ASP A 116 28.29 12.35 2.99
C ASP A 116 29.10 13.65 3.16
N GLN A 117 28.50 14.63 3.86
CA GLN A 117 29.15 15.93 4.13
C GLN A 117 30.29 15.81 5.14
N LEU A 118 30.15 14.95 6.15
CA LEU A 118 31.21 14.66 7.11
C LEU A 118 32.38 13.94 6.42
N GLU A 119 32.12 12.91 5.61
CA GLU A 119 33.14 12.17 4.86
C GLU A 119 33.94 13.11 3.94
N LYS A 120 33.26 13.97 3.17
CA LYS A 120 33.91 15.00 2.34
C LYS A 120 34.76 15.98 3.15
N LYS A 121 34.34 16.34 4.36
CA LYS A 121 35.11 17.21 5.28
C LYS A 121 36.32 16.47 5.88
N VAL A 122 36.14 15.24 6.33
CA VAL A 122 37.21 14.38 6.87
C VAL A 122 38.30 14.16 5.81
N ASN A 123 37.92 13.73 4.60
CA ASN A 123 38.85 13.53 3.49
C ASN A 123 39.59 14.81 3.07
N ARG A 124 38.95 15.99 3.19
CA ARG A 124 39.59 17.30 2.96
C ARG A 124 40.59 17.68 4.06
N VAL A 125 40.41 17.20 5.29
CA VAL A 125 41.33 17.47 6.41
C VAL A 125 42.48 16.45 6.42
N SER A 126 42.20 15.14 6.30
CA SER A 126 43.23 14.10 6.21
C SER A 126 44.10 14.25 4.97
N GLY A 127 43.50 14.52 3.81
CA GLY A 127 44.21 14.80 2.56
C GLY A 127 45.03 16.11 2.55
N LYS A 128 44.81 17.01 3.52
CA LYS A 128 45.67 18.18 3.77
C LYS A 128 46.77 17.90 4.79
N ALA A 129 46.56 16.99 5.72
CA ALA A 129 47.58 16.60 6.70
C ALA A 129 48.71 15.76 6.04
N ALA A 130 48.38 14.91 5.07
CA ALA A 130 49.36 14.05 4.37
C ALA A 130 50.20 14.76 3.28
N LYS A 131 50.21 16.10 3.23
CA LYS A 131 50.84 16.88 2.15
C LYS A 131 51.62 18.11 2.62
N LYS A 132 52.08 18.10 3.87
CA LYS A 132 52.93 19.12 4.50
C LYS A 132 54.03 18.45 5.31
#